data_AF-A5D644-F1
#
_entry.id   AF-A5D644-F1
#
_cell.length_a   1.000
_cell.length_b   1.000
_cell.length_c   1.000
_cell.angle_alpha   90.00
_cell.angle_beta   90.00
_cell.angle_gamma   90.00
#
_symmetry.space_group_name_H-M   'P 1'
#
loop_
_entity.id
_entity.type
_entity.pdbx_description
1 polymer ?
#
loop_
_entity_poly.entity_id
_entity_poly.type
_entity_poly.pdbx_seq_one_letter_code
_entity_poly.pdbx_strand_id
1 'polypeptide(L)'
;MVEQAAHSISINGRKQLVLEGVRHVGSFDESEIVLETSMGALILKGEGLHITHLNLETGSFAAEGFFNSVQYVESREKGKGKSLLKRILK
;
A
#
# COMPACT_ATOMS: atom_id res chain seq x y z
N MET A 1 -8.16 -22.72 3.72
CA MET A 1 -7.66 -21.43 4.23
C MET A 1 -6.88 -20.83 3.08
N VAL A 2 -7.28 -19.68 2.53
CA VAL A 2 -6.51 -19.03 1.46
C VAL A 2 -5.25 -18.52 2.12
N GLU A 3 -4.11 -19.09 1.76
CA GLU A 3 -2.79 -18.60 2.14
C GLU A 3 -2.73 -17.14 1.68
N GLN A 4 -2.84 -16.21 2.62
CA GLN A 4 -2.68 -14.80 2.29
C GLN A 4 -1.24 -14.66 1.81
N ALA A 5 -1.06 -14.35 0.52
CA ALA A 5 0.24 -14.04 -0.04
C ALA A 5 0.98 -13.10 0.92
N ALA A 6 2.15 -13.55 1.37
CA ALA A 6 2.91 -12.89 2.43
C ALA A 6 3.12 -11.42 2.05
N HIS A 7 2.57 -10.52 2.88
CA HIS A 7 2.74 -9.09 2.69
C HIS A 7 3.94 -8.64 3.50
N SER A 8 4.92 -8.02 2.85
CA SER A 8 6.08 -7.46 3.55
C SER A 8 6.55 -6.20 2.87
N ILE A 9 7.01 -5.23 3.65
CA ILE A 9 7.61 -4.01 3.13
C ILE A 9 8.98 -3.80 3.79
N SER A 10 9.99 -3.60 2.96
CA SER A 10 11.37 -3.33 3.40
C SER A 10 11.84 -2.04 2.76
N ILE A 11 12.32 -1.10 3.58
CA ILE A 11 12.84 0.19 3.13
C ILE A 11 14.27 0.33 3.62
N ASN A 12 15.20 0.54 2.69
CA ASN A 12 16.60 0.81 3.00
C ASN A 12 16.94 2.27 2.70
N GLY A 13 17.36 3.01 3.74
CA GLY A 13 17.86 4.37 3.61
C GLY A 13 16.88 5.38 3.00
N ARG A 14 15.57 5.07 2.99
CA ARG A 14 14.54 5.79 2.21
C ARG A 14 14.86 5.91 0.71
N LYS A 15 15.73 5.03 0.19
CA LYS A 15 16.20 5.03 -1.20
C LYS A 15 15.70 3.86 -2.02
N GLN A 16 15.58 2.71 -1.37
CA GLN A 16 15.16 1.46 -1.98
C GLN A 16 14.00 0.90 -1.18
N LEU A 17 12.95 0.48 -1.88
CA LEU A 17 11.77 -0.16 -1.31
C LEU A 17 11.54 -1.49 -2.02
N VAL A 18 11.38 -2.55 -1.24
CA VAL A 18 10.96 -3.87 -1.72
C VAL A 18 9.66 -4.23 -1.02
N LEU A 19 8.69 -4.72 -1.77
CA LEU A 19 7.36 -5.06 -1.30
C LEU A 19 6.94 -6.41 -1.88
N GLU A 20 6.39 -7.25 -1.02
CA GLU A 20 5.73 -8.50 -1.40
C GLU A 20 4.23 -8.40 -1.14
N GLY A 21 3.44 -9.15 -1.91
CA GLY A 21 1.98 -9.14 -1.82
C GLY A 21 1.31 -8.06 -2.67
N VAL A 22 1.98 -7.51 -3.69
CA VAL A 22 1.37 -6.60 -4.67
C VAL A 22 0.47 -7.38 -5.62
N ARG A 23 -0.77 -6.91 -5.79
CA ARG A 23 -1.75 -7.49 -6.72
C ARG A 23 -1.90 -6.66 -7.99
N HIS A 24 -1.77 -5.35 -7.87
CA HIS A 24 -1.93 -4.43 -8.98
C HIS A 24 -1.15 -3.13 -8.75
N VAL A 25 -0.74 -2.48 -9.83
CA VAL A 25 -0.16 -1.13 -9.84
C VAL A 25 -1.19 -0.21 -10.48
N GLY A 26 -1.67 0.78 -9.72
CA GLY A 26 -2.69 1.74 -10.19
C GLY A 26 -2.07 2.86 -11.00
N SER A 27 -1.52 3.86 -10.33
CA SER A 27 -0.79 4.99 -10.94
C SER A 27 0.66 5.00 -10.47
N PHE A 28 1.56 5.44 -11.33
CA PHE A 28 2.95 5.70 -10.96
C PHE A 28 3.50 6.90 -11.73
N ASP A 29 4.25 7.73 -11.03
CA ASP A 29 5.08 8.79 -11.56
C ASP A 29 6.30 9.02 -10.65
N GLU A 30 7.10 10.04 -10.93
CA GLU A 30 8.32 10.35 -10.15
C GLU A 30 8.04 10.83 -8.71
N SER A 31 6.79 11.11 -8.36
CA SER A 31 6.36 11.67 -7.07
C SER A 31 5.45 10.75 -6.27
N GLU A 32 4.69 9.87 -6.93
CA GLU A 32 3.70 8.99 -6.32
C GLU A 32 3.65 7.60 -7.00
N ILE A 33 3.49 6.56 -6.19
CA ILE A 33 3.16 5.20 -6.66
C ILE A 33 1.97 4.68 -5.85
N VAL A 34 0.90 4.28 -6.54
CA VAL A 34 -0.31 3.70 -5.95
C VAL A 34 -0.37 2.21 -6.29
N LEU A 35 -0.45 1.38 -5.26
CA LEU A 35 -0.44 -0.07 -5.34
C LEU A 35 -1.71 -0.64 -4.69
N GLU A 36 -2.24 -1.71 -5.25
CA GLU A 36 -3.17 -2.59 -4.54
C GLU A 36 -2.40 -3.81 -4.04
N THR A 37 -2.47 -4.07 -2.73
CA THR A 37 -1.75 -5.18 -2.10
C THR A 37 -2.72 -6.17 -1.45
N SER A 38 -2.18 -7.26 -0.89
CA SER A 38 -2.97 -8.21 -0.12
C SER A 38 -3.60 -7.62 1.15
N MET A 39 -3.09 -6.48 1.64
CA MET A 39 -3.54 -5.77 2.83
C MET A 39 -4.29 -4.46 2.55
N GLY A 40 -4.67 -4.19 1.30
CA GLY A 40 -5.41 -2.99 0.90
C GLY A 40 -4.63 -2.10 -0.07
N ALA A 41 -5.11 -0.87 -0.28
CA ALA A 41 -4.40 0.08 -1.12
C ALA A 41 -3.21 0.69 -0.37
N LEU A 42 -2.09 0.86 -1.06
CA LEU A 42 -0.85 1.43 -0.54
C LEU A 42 -0.41 2.58 -1.45
N ILE A 43 -0.20 3.75 -0.85
CA ILE A 43 0.29 4.95 -1.54
C ILE A 43 1.71 5.22 -1.04
N LEU A 44 2.65 5.28 -1.97
CA LEU A 44 4.04 5.68 -1.76
C LEU A 44 4.22 7.07 -2.33
N LYS A 45 4.83 7.99 -1.58
CA LYS A 45 5.15 9.34 -2.05
C LYS A 45 6.60 9.66 -1.84
N GLY A 46 7.17 10.46 -2.73
CA GLY A 46 8.59 10.74 -2.73
C GLY A 46 9.04 11.64 -3.87
N GLU A 47 10.31 11.52 -4.21
CA GLU A 47 10.97 12.26 -5.28
C GLU A 47 11.85 11.31 -6.09
N GLY A 48 11.81 11.43 -7.43
CA GLY A 48 12.57 10.57 -8.34
C GLY A 48 12.17 9.09 -8.23
N LEU A 49 10.90 8.81 -7.89
CA LEU A 49 10.38 7.46 -7.75
C LEU A 49 10.38 6.76 -9.11
N HIS A 50 10.90 5.55 -9.15
CA HIS A 50 10.84 4.70 -10.33
C HIS A 50 10.81 3.22 -9.94
N ILE A 51 10.11 2.44 -10.75
CA ILE A 51 9.95 1.00 -10.54
C ILE A 51 11.18 0.30 -11.11
N THR A 52 11.86 -0.49 -10.28
CA THR A 52 13.03 -1.30 -10.68
C THR A 52 12.67 -2.77 -10.87
N HIS A 53 11.64 -3.26 -10.19
CA HIS A 53 11.12 -4.61 -10.39
C HIS A 53 9.60 -4.66 -10.18
N LEU A 54 8.91 -5.43 -11.03
CA LEU A 54 7.48 -5.70 -10.89
C LEU A 54 7.19 -7.11 -11.40
N ASN A 55 6.69 -7.97 -10.52
CA ASN A 55 6.16 -9.28 -10.86
C ASN A 55 4.81 -9.47 -10.17
N LEU A 56 3.73 -9.34 -10.92
CA LEU A 56 2.37 -9.50 -10.42
C LEU A 56 1.95 -10.97 -10.20
N GLU A 57 2.65 -11.93 -10.83
CA GLU A 57 2.37 -13.35 -10.62
C GLU A 57 2.88 -13.81 -9.25
N THR A 58 4.08 -13.37 -8.88
CA THR A 58 4.66 -13.66 -7.55
C THR A 58 4.23 -12.65 -6.49
N GLY A 59 3.77 -11.47 -6.91
CA GLY A 59 3.41 -10.35 -6.05
C GLY A 59 4.60 -9.53 -5.54
N SER A 60 5.75 -9.60 -6.21
CA SER A 60 6.97 -8.89 -5.84
C SER A 60 7.07 -7.55 -6.57
N PHE A 61 7.49 -6.52 -5.84
CA PHE A 61 7.64 -5.14 -6.31
C PHE A 61 8.88 -4.51 -5.70
N ALA A 62 9.63 -3.77 -6.51
CA ALA A 62 10.72 -2.94 -6.03
C ALA A 62 10.73 -1.58 -6.72
N ALA A 63 11.04 -0.55 -5.96
CA ALA A 63 11.17 0.81 -6.43
C ALA A 63 12.35 1.52 -5.76
N GLU A 64 12.90 2.49 -6.48
CA GLU A 64 13.95 3.37 -5.99
C GLU A 64 13.55 4.84 -6.13
N GLY A 65 14.19 5.69 -5.35
CA GLY A 65 13.87 7.12 -5.23
C GLY A 65 13.90 7.55 -3.77
N PHE A 66 13.55 8.80 -3.47
CA PHE A 66 13.51 9.28 -2.08
C PHE A 66 12.09 9.17 -1.51
N PHE A 67 11.85 8.14 -0.70
CA PHE A 67 10.53 7.90 -0.10
C PHE A 67 10.28 8.84 1.10
N ASN A 68 9.23 9.66 0.98
CA ASN A 68 8.78 10.62 1.98
C ASN A 68 7.55 10.12 2.77
N SER A 69 6.73 9.27 2.15
CA SER A 69 5.53 8.71 2.79
C SER A 69 5.23 7.30 2.30
N VAL A 70 4.70 6.48 3.22
CA VAL A 70 4.12 5.16 2.96
C VAL A 70 2.80 5.11 3.72
N GLN A 71 1.70 5.00 2.98
CA GLN A 71 0.36 5.09 3.55
C GLN A 71 -0.53 3.95 3.07
N TYR A 72 -0.99 3.11 4.00
CA TYR A 72 -2.11 2.21 3.73
C TYR A 72 -3.42 3.00 3.77
N VAL A 73 -4.28 2.73 2.79
CA VAL A 73 -5.63 3.30 2.71
C VAL A 73 -6.62 2.17 2.96
N GLU A 74 -7.28 2.21 4.11
CA GLU A 74 -8.40 1.33 4.39
C GLU A 74 -9.57 1.68 3.47
N SER A 75 -10.01 0.72 2.67
CA SER A 75 -11.36 0.73 2.11
C SER A 75 -12.33 0.57 3.28
N ARG A 76 -12.74 1.69 3.89
CA ARG A 76 -13.86 1.67 4.83
C ARG A 76 -15.09 1.21 4.06
N GLU A 77 -15.41 -0.07 4.17
CA GLU A 77 -16.73 -0.56 3.85
C GLU A 77 -17.72 0.35 4.58
N LYS A 78 -18.61 1.00 3.82
CA LYS A 78 -19.68 1.87 4.33
C LYS A 78 -20.58 1.04 5.27
N GLY A 79 -20.24 0.98 6.56
CA GLY A 79 -20.97 0.13 7.50
C GLY A 79 -20.88 0.61 8.94
N LYS A 80 -22.00 1.13 9.45
CA LYS A 80 -22.40 1.15 10.88
C LYS A 80 -21.85 2.24 11.83
N GLY A 81 -21.61 3.46 11.34
CA GLY A 81 -21.36 4.63 12.22
C GLY A 81 -22.60 5.24 12.93
N LYS A 82 -23.83 4.83 12.61
CA LYS A 82 -25.05 5.49 13.13
C LYS A 82 -25.57 5.00 14.50
N SER A 83 -24.98 3.95 15.10
CA SER A 83 -25.56 3.32 16.30
C SER A 83 -24.88 3.71 17.62
N LEU A 84 -23.60 4.10 17.61
CA LEU A 84 -22.82 4.30 18.84
C LEU A 84 -23.11 5.62 19.56
N LEU A 85 -23.59 6.65 18.86
CA LEU A 85 -23.91 7.95 19.46
C LEU A 85 -25.23 7.95 20.26
N LYS A 86 -26.10 6.94 20.08
CA LYS A 86 -27.41 6.89 20.75
C LYS A 86 -27.36 6.26 22.15
N ARG A 87 -26.25 5.61 22.52
CA ARG A 87 -26.10 4.92 23.82
C ARG A 87 -25.45 5.79 24.91
N ILE A 88 -24.83 6.91 24.54
CA ILE A 88 -24.11 7.81 25.47
C ILE A 88 -25.02 8.97 25.92
N LEU A 89 -26.12 9.22 25.22
CA LEU A 89 -27.11 10.26 25.57
C LEU A 89 -28.30 9.71 26.39
N LYS A 90 -28.08 8.65 27.18
CA LYS A 90 -29.04 8.17 28.18
C LYS A 90 -28.39 8.10 29.55
#